data_AF-A0AAN8ICX8-F1
#
_entry.id   AF-A0AAN8ICX8-F1
#
_cell.length_a   1.000
_cell.length_b   1.000
_cell.length_c   1.000
_cell.angle_alpha   90.00
_cell.angle_beta   90.00
_cell.angle_gamma   90.00
#
_symmetry.space_group_name_H-M   'P 1'
#
loop_
_entity.id
_entity.type
_entity.pdbx_description
1 polymer ?
#
loop_
_entity_poly.entity_id
_entity_poly.type
_entity_poly.pdbx_seq_one_letter_code
_entity_poly.pdbx_strand_id
1 'polypeptide(L)'
;MSSYGRTQDLVVLVGAAEVYDCRKQTRETVYVLLDTGADRSFITEALADRLHLEDTGTVTLKISTFGSHEPMERTCGTANLQLWDSLGHAHWVSVARIDKLTDSLHRSTFTEEDIRFITEHDIKLSIEPYRRCVEPHILLGCSDVVSLLYGDSHTTWILPSGIKLIPSRLGYLVAGQLQGEVATNPTDTDAVAPDTQEGVQNWERFLALEGAGIQDFSGTKAKEQETVDRMVWESFKSTISPCENGYQ
;
A
#
# COMPACT_ATOMS: atom_id res chain seq x y z
N MET A 1 16.60 14.74 30.39
CA MET A 1 15.34 15.35 29.88
C MET A 1 14.90 14.51 28.69
N SER A 2 13.87 13.68 28.87
CA SER A 2 13.35 12.78 27.83
C SER A 2 12.68 13.57 26.71
N SER A 3 13.20 13.44 25.50
CA SER A 3 12.46 13.77 24.28
C SER A 3 11.56 12.60 23.94
N TYR A 4 10.24 12.76 24.13
CA TYR A 4 9.23 11.86 23.60
C TYR A 4 9.37 11.82 22.07
N GLY A 5 9.82 10.67 21.55
CA GLY A 5 9.69 10.36 20.14
C GLY A 5 8.20 10.25 19.82
N ARG A 6 7.72 11.11 18.93
CA ARG A 6 6.36 11.05 18.39
C ARG A 6 6.29 9.78 17.54
N THR A 7 5.65 8.74 18.05
CA THR A 7 5.31 7.54 17.26
C THR A 7 4.51 8.03 16.06
N GLN A 8 5.06 7.86 14.87
CA GLN A 8 4.38 8.20 13.63
C GLN A 8 3.32 7.11 13.45
N ASP A 9 2.06 7.43 13.72
CA ASP A 9 0.96 6.49 13.55
C ASP A 9 0.92 6.06 12.08
N LEU A 10 1.29 4.81 11.80
CA LEU A 10 1.22 4.23 10.47
C LEU A 10 -0.27 4.08 10.10
N VAL A 11 -0.76 4.96 9.23
CA VAL A 11 -2.12 4.88 8.71
C VAL A 11 -2.13 3.90 7.55
N VAL A 12 -2.63 2.70 7.79
CA VAL A 12 -2.79 1.66 6.77
C VAL A 12 -4.16 1.84 6.09
N LEU A 13 -4.17 2.15 4.80
CA LEU A 13 -5.40 2.34 4.03
C LEU A 13 -5.77 1.05 3.29
N VAL A 14 -6.90 0.45 3.68
CA VAL A 14 -7.40 -0.78 3.06
C VAL A 14 -8.80 -0.53 2.53
N GLY A 15 -9.01 -0.90 1.27
CA GLY A 15 -10.30 -0.87 0.58
C GLY A 15 -10.72 -2.25 0.09
N ALA A 16 -11.99 -2.38 -0.27
CA ALA A 16 -12.49 -3.51 -1.05
C ALA A 16 -12.61 -3.09 -2.53
N ALA A 17 -12.17 -3.97 -3.42
CA ALA A 17 -12.39 -3.84 -4.86
C ALA A 17 -12.97 -5.15 -5.40
N GLU A 18 -13.59 -5.07 -6.58
CA GLU A 18 -14.02 -6.26 -7.30
C GLU A 18 -12.98 -6.67 -8.35
N VAL A 19 -12.72 -7.97 -8.45
CA VAL A 19 -11.92 -8.59 -9.52
C VAL A 19 -12.77 -9.65 -10.22
N TYR A 20 -12.48 -9.91 -11.49
CA TYR A 20 -13.23 -10.91 -12.26
C TYR A 20 -12.56 -12.29 -12.18
N ASP A 21 -13.30 -13.26 -11.67
CA ASP A 21 -12.91 -14.67 -11.67
C ASP A 21 -13.51 -15.35 -12.91
N CYS A 22 -12.64 -15.68 -13.88
CA CYS A 22 -13.05 -16.28 -15.14
C CYS A 22 -13.58 -17.72 -14.98
N ARG A 23 -13.22 -18.45 -13.91
CA ARG A 23 -13.76 -19.79 -13.65
C ARG A 23 -15.18 -19.73 -13.12
N LYS A 24 -15.42 -18.82 -12.18
CA LYS A 24 -16.76 -18.63 -11.61
C LYS A 24 -17.69 -17.82 -12.53
N GLN A 25 -17.12 -17.12 -13.52
CA GLN A 25 -17.84 -16.18 -14.39
C GLN A 25 -18.52 -15.07 -13.56
N THR A 26 -17.93 -14.70 -12.43
CA THR A 26 -18.46 -13.71 -11.49
C THR A 26 -17.36 -12.79 -11.01
N ARG A 27 -17.75 -11.62 -10.51
CA ARG A 27 -16.84 -10.78 -9.75
C ARG A 27 -16.75 -11.28 -8.32
N GLU A 28 -15.55 -11.24 -7.75
CA GLU A 28 -15.31 -11.50 -6.34
C GLU A 28 -14.68 -10.28 -5.67
N THR A 29 -15.09 -10.03 -4.43
CA THR A 29 -14.54 -8.94 -3.62
C THR A 29 -13.18 -9.36 -3.05
N VAL A 30 -12.18 -8.50 -3.22
CA VAL A 30 -10.83 -8.65 -2.69
C VAL A 30 -10.42 -7.41 -1.90
N TYR A 31 -9.49 -7.59 -0.97
CA TYR A 31 -8.93 -6.49 -0.17
C TYR A 31 -7.65 -5.96 -0.79
N VAL A 32 -7.61 -4.65 -0.89
CA VAL A 32 -6.55 -3.89 -1.53
C VAL A 32 -5.93 -2.96 -0.50
N LEU A 33 -4.62 -3.10 -0.30
CA LEU A 33 -3.82 -2.17 0.47
C LEU A 33 -3.39 -1.02 -0.44
N LEU A 34 -3.60 0.22 -0.02
CA LEU A 34 -3.18 1.42 -0.75
C LEU A 34 -1.91 1.94 -0.09
N ASP A 35 -0.79 1.83 -0.79
CA ASP A 35 0.53 2.21 -0.28
C ASP A 35 1.20 3.23 -1.20
N THR A 36 1.21 4.48 -0.77
CA THR A 36 1.90 5.56 -1.50
C THR A 36 3.43 5.52 -1.35
N GLY A 37 3.96 4.70 -0.43
CA GLY A 37 5.39 4.46 -0.28
C GLY A 37 5.93 3.42 -1.24
N ALA A 38 5.08 2.52 -1.74
CA ALA A 38 5.47 1.52 -2.72
C ALA A 38 5.52 2.10 -4.14
N ASP A 39 6.66 1.92 -4.82
CA ASP A 39 6.83 2.33 -6.23
C ASP A 39 6.07 1.40 -7.20
N ARG A 40 5.62 0.22 -6.75
CA ARG A 40 4.99 -0.81 -7.59
C ARG A 40 3.82 -1.47 -6.90
N SER A 41 2.91 -1.99 -7.71
CA SER A 41 1.77 -2.78 -7.25
C SER A 41 2.08 -4.28 -7.22
N PHE A 42 1.46 -4.98 -6.30
CA PHE A 42 1.68 -6.41 -6.04
C PHE A 42 0.37 -7.17 -5.96
N ILE A 43 0.43 -8.45 -6.34
CA ILE A 43 -0.65 -9.42 -6.14
C ILE A 43 -0.06 -10.69 -5.55
N THR A 44 -0.80 -11.33 -4.64
CA THR A 44 -0.42 -12.65 -4.13
C THR A 44 -0.48 -13.71 -5.23
N GLU A 45 0.46 -14.63 -5.25
CA GLU A 45 0.47 -15.78 -6.17
C GLU A 45 -0.84 -16.56 -6.09
N ALA A 46 -1.34 -16.78 -4.86
CA ALA A 46 -2.59 -17.48 -4.62
C ALA A 46 -3.80 -16.79 -5.28
N LEU A 47 -3.87 -15.45 -5.28
CA LEU A 47 -4.94 -14.73 -5.98
C LEU A 47 -4.70 -14.73 -7.49
N ALA A 48 -3.48 -14.49 -7.96
CA ALA A 48 -3.15 -14.50 -9.39
C ALA A 48 -3.49 -15.85 -10.05
N ASP A 49 -3.11 -16.95 -9.39
CA ASP A 49 -3.42 -18.31 -9.85
C ASP A 49 -4.92 -18.60 -9.83
N ARG A 50 -5.63 -18.12 -8.79
CA ARG A 50 -7.08 -18.27 -8.69
C ARG A 50 -7.82 -17.51 -9.79
N LEU A 51 -7.32 -16.35 -10.19
CA LEU A 51 -7.88 -15.54 -11.28
C LEU A 51 -7.39 -15.95 -12.67
N HIS A 52 -6.44 -16.88 -12.77
CA HIS A 52 -5.77 -17.27 -14.03
C HIS A 52 -5.14 -16.11 -14.77
N LEU A 53 -4.44 -15.25 -14.03
CA LEU A 53 -3.70 -14.17 -14.67
C LEU A 53 -2.50 -14.76 -15.41
N GLU A 54 -2.40 -14.44 -16.70
CA GLU A 54 -1.23 -14.78 -17.49
C GLU A 54 -0.08 -13.82 -17.19
N ASP A 55 1.13 -14.36 -17.17
CA ASP A 55 2.33 -13.54 -17.03
C ASP A 55 2.54 -12.74 -18.32
N THR A 56 2.53 -11.42 -18.18
CA THR A 56 2.83 -10.46 -19.24
C THR A 56 4.31 -10.14 -19.34
N GLY A 57 5.10 -10.58 -18.35
CA GLY A 57 6.53 -10.35 -18.29
C GLY A 57 7.13 -10.75 -16.94
N THR A 58 8.35 -10.30 -16.70
CA THR A 58 9.06 -10.48 -15.43
C THR A 58 9.74 -9.19 -15.02
N VAL A 59 9.93 -9.03 -13.72
CA VAL A 59 10.60 -7.88 -13.12
C VAL A 59 11.56 -8.35 -12.05
N THR A 60 12.76 -7.78 -12.00
CA THR A 60 13.70 -8.03 -10.91
C THR A 60 13.54 -6.95 -9.86
N LEU A 61 13.07 -7.36 -8.68
CA LEU A 61 12.99 -6.54 -7.48
C LEU A 61 14.36 -6.56 -6.79
N LYS A 62 14.87 -5.38 -6.45
CA LYS A 62 16.10 -5.24 -5.67
C LYS A 62 15.73 -4.76 -4.27
N ILE A 63 16.00 -5.61 -3.27
CA ILE A 63 15.58 -5.43 -1.90
C ILE A 63 16.82 -5.15 -1.04
N SER A 64 16.92 -3.93 -0.56
CA SER A 64 17.96 -3.52 0.38
C SER A 64 17.39 -3.59 1.79
N THR A 65 17.74 -4.61 2.57
CA THR A 65 17.30 -4.71 3.97
C THR A 65 18.26 -3.94 4.89
N PHE A 66 17.72 -3.24 5.91
CA PHE A 66 18.57 -2.62 6.94
C PHE A 66 19.40 -3.70 7.65
N GLY A 67 20.73 -3.60 7.54
CA GLY A 67 21.67 -4.52 8.16
C GLY A 67 22.30 -5.55 7.22
N SER A 68 21.86 -5.67 5.97
CA SER A 68 22.58 -6.43 4.94
C SER A 68 23.43 -5.50 4.07
N HIS A 69 24.68 -5.88 3.82
CA HIS A 69 25.58 -5.12 2.93
C HIS A 69 25.27 -5.30 1.44
N GLU A 70 24.57 -6.39 1.10
CA GLU A 70 24.21 -6.71 -0.29
C GLU A 70 22.68 -6.70 -0.46
N PRO A 71 22.17 -5.98 -1.47
CA PRO A 71 20.76 -6.05 -1.85
C PRO A 71 20.43 -7.44 -2.38
N MET A 72 19.32 -8.02 -1.91
CA MET A 72 18.78 -9.26 -2.46
C MET A 72 18.02 -8.95 -3.75
N GLU A 73 18.28 -9.69 -4.82
CA GLU A 73 17.51 -9.58 -6.07
C GLU A 73 16.54 -10.75 -6.18
N ARG A 74 15.26 -10.44 -6.49
CA ARG A 74 14.22 -11.44 -6.73
C ARG A 74 13.53 -11.14 -8.05
N THR A 75 13.54 -12.10 -8.97
CA THR A 75 12.73 -12.00 -10.19
C THR A 75 11.31 -12.51 -9.91
N CYS A 76 10.34 -11.66 -10.20
CA CYS A 76 8.91 -11.94 -10.05
C CYS A 76 8.24 -11.92 -11.42
N GLY A 77 7.21 -12.75 -11.61
CA GLY A 77 6.28 -12.60 -12.74
C GLY A 77 5.50 -11.30 -12.62
N THR A 78 5.08 -10.73 -13.74
CA THR A 78 4.16 -9.60 -13.79
C THR A 78 2.91 -9.97 -14.55
N ALA A 79 1.76 -9.47 -14.12
CA ALA A 79 0.49 -9.67 -14.79
C ALA A 79 -0.31 -8.36 -14.87
N ASN A 80 -1.32 -8.33 -15.73
CA ASN A 80 -2.28 -7.23 -15.78
C ASN A 80 -3.56 -7.63 -15.04
N LEU A 81 -3.92 -6.86 -14.03
CA LEU A 81 -5.12 -7.04 -13.23
C LEU A 81 -6.17 -5.99 -13.60
N GLN A 82 -7.42 -6.41 -13.74
CA GLN A 82 -8.56 -5.51 -13.86
C GLN A 82 -9.30 -5.43 -12.51
N LEU A 83 -9.40 -4.23 -11.97
CA LEU A 83 -10.13 -3.89 -10.76
C LEU A 83 -11.39 -3.10 -11.12
N TRP A 84 -12.49 -3.34 -10.43
CA TRP A 84 -13.67 -2.47 -10.51
C TRP A 84 -13.85 -1.69 -9.22
N ASP A 85 -14.08 -0.39 -9.39
CA ASP A 85 -14.40 0.51 -8.31
C ASP A 85 -15.89 0.43 -7.91
N SER A 86 -16.26 1.14 -6.83
CA SER A 86 -17.63 1.11 -6.30
C SER A 86 -18.68 1.72 -7.24
N LEU A 87 -18.24 2.43 -8.29
CA LEU A 87 -19.10 2.98 -9.35
C LEU A 87 -19.17 2.04 -10.57
N GLY A 88 -18.47 0.91 -10.53
CA GLY A 88 -18.42 -0.07 -11.62
C GLY A 88 -17.45 0.31 -12.75
N HIS A 89 -16.58 1.30 -12.56
CA HIS A 89 -15.53 1.61 -13.55
C HIS A 89 -14.35 0.66 -13.39
N ALA A 90 -13.83 0.20 -14.52
CA ALA A 90 -12.68 -0.69 -14.56
C ALA A 90 -11.36 0.10 -14.56
N HIS A 91 -10.38 -0.41 -13.81
CA HIS A 91 -9.01 0.10 -13.70
C HIS A 91 -8.04 -1.04 -14.01
N TRP A 92 -7.11 -0.81 -14.92
CA TRP A 92 -6.07 -1.77 -15.25
C TRP A 92 -4.80 -1.43 -14.49
N VAL A 93 -4.24 -2.43 -13.80
CA VAL A 93 -3.04 -2.28 -12.98
C VAL A 93 -2.04 -3.36 -13.37
N SER A 94 -0.77 -2.98 -13.55
CA SER A 94 0.32 -3.94 -13.70
C SER A 94 0.80 -4.35 -12.30
N VAL A 95 0.72 -5.64 -11.99
CA VAL A 95 1.04 -6.18 -10.67
C VAL A 95 2.21 -7.16 -10.75
N ALA A 96 3.14 -7.09 -9.80
CA ALA A 96 4.14 -8.12 -9.58
C ALA A 96 3.58 -9.23 -8.68
N ARG A 97 3.86 -10.47 -9.04
CA ARG A 97 3.40 -11.64 -8.30
C ARG A 97 4.36 -11.95 -7.14
N ILE A 98 3.81 -12.14 -5.95
CA ILE A 98 4.55 -12.39 -4.71
C ILE A 98 3.84 -13.45 -3.86
N ASP A 99 4.57 -14.21 -3.04
CA ASP A 99 3.96 -15.34 -2.31
C ASP A 99 2.95 -14.89 -1.25
N LYS A 100 3.33 -13.88 -0.45
CA LYS A 100 2.55 -13.32 0.65
C LYS A 100 2.74 -11.82 0.69
N LEU A 101 1.63 -11.08 0.83
CA LEU A 101 1.65 -9.63 0.87
C LEU A 101 1.80 -9.09 2.30
N THR A 102 0.99 -9.58 3.23
CA THR A 102 1.02 -9.24 4.65
C THR A 102 0.12 -10.20 5.42
N ASP A 103 0.21 -10.19 6.75
CA ASP A 103 -0.75 -10.88 7.59
C ASP A 103 -2.12 -10.19 7.58
N SER A 104 -3.12 -10.89 8.11
CA SER A 104 -4.45 -10.31 8.26
C SER A 104 -4.42 -9.02 9.10
N LEU A 105 -5.07 -7.99 8.59
CA LEU A 105 -5.12 -6.66 9.20
C LEU A 105 -6.36 -6.51 10.07
N HIS A 106 -6.15 -6.05 11.30
CA HIS A 106 -7.20 -5.71 12.24
C HIS A 106 -7.68 -4.28 12.01
N ARG A 107 -8.95 -4.11 11.67
CA ARG A 107 -9.56 -2.80 11.43
C ARG A 107 -10.06 -2.19 12.73
N SER A 108 -9.99 -0.87 12.82
CA SER A 108 -10.56 -0.12 13.95
C SER A 108 -12.04 -0.44 14.12
N THR A 109 -12.50 -0.59 15.36
CA THR A 109 -13.91 -0.77 15.68
C THR A 109 -14.62 0.57 15.77
N PHE A 110 -15.85 0.63 15.26
CA PHE A 110 -16.70 1.80 15.37
C PHE A 110 -17.52 1.79 16.66
N THR A 111 -17.67 2.95 17.28
CA THR A 111 -18.64 3.15 18.37
C THR A 111 -20.07 3.24 17.83
N GLU A 112 -21.08 3.12 18.69
CA GLU A 112 -22.48 3.32 18.26
C GLU A 112 -22.73 4.72 17.69
N GLU A 113 -22.03 5.73 18.21
CA GLU A 113 -22.11 7.12 17.75
C GLU A 113 -21.51 7.27 16.35
N ASP A 114 -20.40 6.57 16.08
CA ASP A 114 -19.79 6.52 14.74
C ASP A 114 -20.72 5.86 13.73
N ILE A 115 -21.33 4.72 14.07
CA ILE A 115 -22.27 4.02 13.18
C ILE A 115 -23.49 4.88 12.89
N ARG A 116 -24.02 5.58 13.91
CA ARG A 116 -25.14 6.52 13.73
C ARG A 116 -24.74 7.66 12.80
N PHE A 117 -23.58 8.27 13.00
CA PHE A 117 -23.06 9.33 12.14
C PHE A 117 -22.92 8.87 10.69
N ILE A 118 -22.30 7.70 10.45
CA ILE A 118 -22.14 7.11 9.10
C ILE A 118 -23.51 6.94 8.42
N THR A 119 -24.51 6.46 9.16
CA THR A 119 -25.86 6.18 8.64
C THR A 119 -26.63 7.47 8.34
N GLU A 120 -26.61 8.44 9.25
CA GLU A 120 -27.31 9.73 9.10
C GLU A 120 -26.77 10.55 7.92
N HIS A 121 -25.48 10.41 7.61
CA HIS A 121 -24.82 11.11 6.52
C HIS A 121 -24.73 10.30 5.21
N ASP A 122 -25.36 9.12 5.12
CA ASP A 122 -25.31 8.21 3.96
C ASP A 122 -23.87 7.93 3.46
N ILE A 123 -22.94 7.75 4.41
CA ILE A 123 -21.52 7.54 4.10
C ILE A 123 -21.30 6.08 3.70
N LYS A 124 -20.99 5.86 2.42
CA LYS A 124 -20.65 4.52 1.90
C LYS A 124 -19.20 4.17 2.20
N LEU A 125 -18.97 3.34 3.20
CA LEU A 125 -17.65 2.79 3.50
C LEU A 125 -17.21 1.80 2.41
N SER A 126 -15.89 1.74 2.17
CA SER A 126 -15.32 0.77 1.23
C SER A 126 -15.44 -0.68 1.73
N ILE A 127 -15.35 -0.88 3.03
CA ILE A 127 -15.48 -2.18 3.68
C ILE A 127 -16.49 -2.02 4.82
N GLU A 128 -17.39 -3.00 4.97
CA GLU A 128 -18.47 -2.93 5.95
C GLU A 128 -17.94 -2.63 7.36
N PRO A 129 -18.68 -1.84 8.17
CA PRO A 129 -18.19 -1.36 9.46
C PRO A 129 -17.94 -2.50 10.46
N TYR A 130 -18.71 -3.58 10.36
CA TYR A 130 -18.60 -4.73 11.28
C TYR A 130 -17.46 -5.69 10.91
N ARG A 131 -16.82 -5.52 9.74
CA ARG A 131 -15.73 -6.38 9.29
C ARG A 131 -14.42 -5.99 9.98
N ARG A 132 -14.09 -6.71 11.05
CA ARG A 132 -12.93 -6.43 11.92
C ARG A 132 -11.59 -6.93 11.38
N CYS A 133 -11.60 -7.94 10.53
CA CYS A 133 -10.39 -8.56 10.01
C CYS A 133 -10.48 -8.71 8.50
N VAL A 134 -9.41 -8.36 7.80
CA VAL A 134 -9.29 -8.44 6.35
C VAL A 134 -7.92 -8.97 5.97
N GLU A 135 -7.86 -9.75 4.90
CA GLU A 135 -6.61 -10.28 4.37
C GLU A 135 -6.36 -9.65 2.99
N PRO A 136 -5.48 -8.65 2.90
CA PRO A 136 -5.11 -8.03 1.63
C PRO A 136 -4.40 -9.02 0.73
N HIS A 137 -4.86 -9.11 -0.51
CA HIS A 137 -4.22 -9.94 -1.54
C HIS A 137 -3.58 -9.11 -2.65
N ILE A 138 -3.80 -7.79 -2.62
CA ILE A 138 -3.29 -6.82 -3.58
C ILE A 138 -2.75 -5.63 -2.79
N LEU A 139 -1.60 -5.11 -3.21
CA LEU A 139 -1.09 -3.81 -2.79
C LEU A 139 -1.01 -2.94 -4.04
N LEU A 140 -1.55 -1.74 -3.96
CA LEU A 140 -1.42 -0.72 -5.00
C LEU A 140 -0.34 0.27 -4.59
N GLY A 141 0.66 0.40 -5.45
CA GLY A 141 1.71 1.39 -5.31
C GLY A 141 1.25 2.79 -5.70
N CYS A 142 2.08 3.78 -5.45
CA CYS A 142 1.78 5.20 -5.63
C CYS A 142 1.24 5.54 -7.03
N SER A 143 1.80 4.95 -8.09
CA SER A 143 1.35 5.17 -9.47
C SER A 143 -0.12 4.79 -9.69
N ASP A 144 -0.59 3.75 -9.02
CA ASP A 144 -1.93 3.20 -9.21
C ASP A 144 -2.93 3.73 -8.17
N VAL A 145 -2.47 4.00 -6.94
CA VAL A 145 -3.29 4.57 -5.84
C VAL A 145 -3.95 5.89 -6.24
N VAL A 146 -3.23 6.76 -6.95
CA VAL A 146 -3.73 8.09 -7.36
C VAL A 146 -5.00 7.97 -8.21
N SER A 147 -5.16 6.89 -8.97
CA SER A 147 -6.37 6.67 -9.78
C SER A 147 -7.62 6.38 -8.94
N LEU A 148 -7.44 5.88 -7.72
CA LEU A 148 -8.51 5.45 -6.81
C LEU A 148 -8.82 6.47 -5.72
N LEU A 149 -7.91 7.38 -5.40
CA LEU A 149 -8.18 8.46 -4.45
C LEU A 149 -8.88 9.61 -5.16
N TYR A 150 -9.89 10.18 -4.51
CA TYR A 150 -10.44 11.46 -4.95
C TYR A 150 -9.48 12.57 -4.49
N GLY A 151 -9.20 13.53 -5.37
CA GLY A 151 -8.47 14.74 -4.99
C GLY A 151 -9.26 15.65 -4.03
N ASP A 152 -8.80 16.88 -3.83
CA ASP A 152 -9.33 17.85 -2.85
C ASP A 152 -10.81 18.23 -2.99
N SER A 153 -11.49 17.74 -4.03
CA SER A 153 -12.91 17.98 -4.29
C SER A 153 -13.86 17.18 -3.41
N HIS A 154 -13.38 16.19 -2.64
CA HIS A 154 -14.22 15.33 -1.80
C HIS A 154 -13.94 15.51 -0.31
N THR A 155 -15.03 15.55 0.48
CA THR A 155 -14.94 15.79 1.93
C THR A 155 -14.39 14.57 2.66
N THR A 156 -13.30 14.78 3.40
CA THR A 156 -12.84 13.87 4.46
C THR A 156 -13.70 14.07 5.69
N TRP A 157 -14.18 12.99 6.29
CA TRP A 157 -14.95 13.03 7.54
C TRP A 157 -14.08 12.69 8.75
N ILE A 158 -14.41 13.26 9.89
CA ILE A 158 -13.88 12.86 11.20
C ILE A 158 -15.08 12.40 12.02
N LEU A 159 -15.08 11.13 12.39
CA LEU A 159 -16.14 10.53 13.20
C LEU A 159 -16.07 11.02 14.65
N PRO A 160 -17.16 10.90 15.43
CA PRO A 160 -17.16 11.24 16.86
C PRO A 160 -15.99 10.64 17.66
N SER A 161 -15.57 9.41 17.34
CA SER A 161 -14.40 8.76 17.95
C SER A 161 -13.04 9.35 17.53
N GLY A 162 -13.00 10.24 16.54
CA GLY A 162 -11.78 10.80 15.96
C GLY A 162 -11.22 10.02 14.77
N ILE A 163 -11.83 8.88 14.42
CA ILE A 163 -11.46 8.10 13.22
C ILE A 163 -11.71 8.95 11.97
N LYS A 164 -10.75 8.97 11.05
CA LYS A 164 -10.87 9.71 9.79
C LYS A 164 -11.40 8.80 8.69
N LEU A 165 -12.30 9.32 7.86
CA LEU A 165 -12.79 8.65 6.66
C LEU A 165 -12.31 9.40 5.42
N ILE A 166 -11.47 8.74 4.63
CA ILE A 166 -10.84 9.31 3.42
C ILE A 166 -11.67 8.89 2.20
N PRO A 167 -12.14 9.85 1.37
CA PRO A 167 -12.91 9.52 0.19
C PRO A 167 -12.05 8.80 -0.86
N SER A 168 -12.59 7.72 -1.44
CA SER A 168 -11.97 7.02 -2.57
C SER A 168 -13.03 6.45 -3.51
N ARG A 169 -12.62 6.06 -4.72
CA ARG A 169 -13.46 5.37 -5.70
C ARG A 169 -13.90 3.99 -5.22
N LEU A 170 -13.23 3.42 -4.23
CA LEU A 170 -13.64 2.16 -3.58
C LEU A 170 -14.69 2.37 -2.48
N GLY A 171 -15.10 3.62 -2.22
CA GLY A 171 -15.86 4.04 -1.04
C GLY A 171 -14.96 4.72 0.00
N TYR A 172 -15.53 5.17 1.12
CA TYR A 172 -14.77 5.81 2.18
C TYR A 172 -13.83 4.81 2.88
N LEU A 173 -12.52 5.10 2.84
CA LEU A 173 -11.47 4.34 3.49
C LEU A 173 -11.34 4.77 4.95
N VAL A 174 -11.08 3.82 5.84
CA VAL A 174 -10.92 4.10 7.26
C VAL A 174 -9.46 4.38 7.54
N ALA A 175 -9.15 5.59 7.98
CA ALA A 175 -7.82 6.02 8.40
C ALA A 175 -7.82 6.18 9.93
N GLY A 176 -7.29 5.20 10.63
CA GLY A 176 -7.33 5.14 12.09
C GLY A 176 -6.55 3.95 12.65
N GLN A 177 -6.28 4.01 13.95
CA GLN A 177 -5.33 3.15 14.65
C GLN A 177 -5.61 1.65 14.46
N LEU A 178 -4.60 0.92 13.97
CA LEU A 178 -4.46 -0.52 14.21
C LEU A 178 -4.21 -0.69 15.71
N GLN A 179 -5.19 -1.21 16.45
CA GLN A 179 -4.86 -1.80 17.76
C GLN A 179 -4.10 -3.09 17.47
N GLY A 180 -2.77 -3.01 17.41
CA GLY A 180 -1.94 -4.17 17.65
C GLY A 180 -2.23 -4.65 19.07
N GLU A 181 -2.74 -5.87 19.22
CA GLU A 181 -2.80 -6.51 20.53
C GLU A 181 -1.37 -6.54 21.09
N VAL A 182 -1.10 -5.66 22.06
CA VAL A 182 0.03 -5.82 22.95
C VAL A 182 -0.29 -7.06 23.79
N ALA A 183 0.17 -8.22 23.33
CA ALA A 183 0.19 -9.43 24.15
C ALA A 183 1.10 -9.15 25.36
N THR A 184 0.50 -8.81 26.48
CA THR A 184 1.18 -8.62 27.76
C THR A 184 1.28 -9.95 28.53
N ASN A 185 2.40 -10.66 28.32
CA ASN A 185 3.28 -11.35 29.31
C ASN A 185 2.72 -12.51 30.20
N PRO A 186 3.54 -13.29 30.97
CA PRO A 186 4.96 -13.73 30.85
C PRO A 186 5.17 -15.25 31.13
N THR A 187 6.45 -15.69 31.13
CA THR A 187 7.14 -16.74 31.94
C THR A 187 7.79 -17.91 31.17
N ASP A 188 9.07 -18.13 31.51
CA ASP A 188 10.06 -19.10 31.03
C ASP A 188 9.60 -20.56 30.91
N THR A 189 10.13 -21.26 29.90
CA THR A 189 10.91 -22.50 30.10
C THR A 189 11.62 -22.93 28.81
N ASP A 190 12.88 -23.33 28.97
CA ASP A 190 13.76 -23.92 27.97
C ASP A 190 13.13 -25.12 27.22
N ALA A 191 13.33 -25.15 25.90
CA ALA A 191 13.47 -26.40 25.15
C ALA A 191 14.33 -26.17 23.90
N VAL A 192 15.42 -26.93 23.82
CA VAL A 192 16.40 -26.96 22.73
C VAL A 192 15.98 -27.96 21.65
N ALA A 193 16.24 -27.56 20.39
CA ALA A 193 16.45 -28.34 19.15
C ALA A 193 15.22 -28.80 18.32
N PRO A 194 15.40 -29.15 17.01
CA PRO A 194 16.57 -28.96 16.14
C PRO A 194 16.30 -28.12 14.86
N ASP A 195 17.42 -27.67 14.31
CA ASP A 195 17.64 -27.20 12.95
C ASP A 195 16.98 -28.11 11.89
N THR A 196 16.06 -27.57 11.10
CA THR A 196 15.65 -28.16 9.82
C THR A 196 15.10 -27.08 8.88
N GLN A 197 15.91 -26.78 7.86
CA GLN A 197 15.53 -26.36 6.51
C GLN A 197 15.04 -24.92 6.31
N GLU A 198 16.04 -24.05 6.08
CA GLU A 198 16.15 -23.15 4.92
C GLU A 198 15.02 -23.31 3.88
N GLY A 199 14.16 -22.29 3.80
CA GLY A 199 13.12 -22.22 2.77
C GLY A 199 11.92 -21.31 3.07
N VAL A 200 11.70 -20.92 4.32
CA VAL A 200 10.47 -20.20 4.73
C VAL A 200 10.73 -18.88 5.48
N GLN A 201 11.99 -18.47 5.64
CA GLN A 201 12.31 -17.31 6.49
C GLN A 201 12.77 -16.10 5.69
N ASN A 202 11.89 -15.10 5.48
CA ASN A 202 12.17 -13.69 5.83
C ASN A 202 11.18 -12.63 5.28
N TRP A 203 10.06 -12.97 4.62
CA TRP A 203 9.14 -11.92 4.13
C TRP A 203 8.32 -11.26 5.24
N GLU A 204 8.02 -11.97 6.31
CA GLU A 204 7.37 -11.40 7.50
C GLU A 204 8.29 -10.37 8.20
N ARG A 205 9.61 -10.60 8.17
CA ARG A 205 10.61 -9.60 8.60
C ARG A 205 10.68 -8.41 7.66
N PHE A 206 10.47 -8.60 6.36
CA PHE A 206 10.49 -7.52 5.36
C PHE A 206 9.38 -6.48 5.61
N LEU A 207 8.15 -6.92 5.89
CA LEU A 207 7.01 -6.02 6.18
C LEU A 207 7.06 -5.47 7.61
N ALA A 208 7.49 -6.29 8.58
CA ALA A 208 7.65 -5.84 9.96
C ALA A 208 8.77 -4.78 10.11
N LEU A 209 9.73 -4.74 9.19
CA LEU A 209 10.84 -3.78 9.18
C LEU A 209 10.44 -2.43 8.58
N GLU A 210 9.60 -2.39 7.54
CA GLU A 210 9.00 -1.12 7.07
C GLU A 210 8.04 -0.51 8.11
N GLY A 211 7.38 -1.36 8.91
CA GLY A 211 6.59 -0.92 10.07
C GLY A 211 7.41 -0.38 11.25
N ALA A 212 8.73 -0.58 11.26
CA ALA A 212 9.63 -0.24 12.36
C ALA A 212 10.77 0.69 11.92
N GLY A 213 10.42 1.86 11.37
CA GLY A 213 11.35 2.99 11.31
C GLY A 213 11.67 3.48 9.91
N ILE A 214 11.10 4.64 9.59
CA ILE A 214 11.48 5.49 8.47
C ILE A 214 12.99 5.80 8.54
N GLN A 215 13.71 5.44 7.48
CA GLN A 215 14.69 6.34 6.90
C GLN A 215 14.45 6.39 5.39
N ASP A 216 13.87 7.51 4.96
CA ASP A 216 13.85 7.93 3.57
C ASP A 216 15.26 7.78 2.97
N PHE A 217 15.40 6.99 1.92
CA PHE A 217 16.55 7.08 1.03
C PHE A 217 16.46 8.38 0.22
N SER A 218 16.70 9.51 0.90
CA SER A 218 16.91 10.83 0.31
C SER A 218 18.23 10.91 -0.47
N GLY A 219 19.14 9.94 -0.30
CA GLY A 219 20.50 10.00 -0.87
C GLY A 219 20.61 9.73 -2.37
N THR A 220 19.82 8.81 -2.93
CA THR A 220 19.91 8.44 -4.37
C THR A 220 19.00 9.30 -5.24
N LYS A 221 17.78 9.62 -4.79
CA LYS A 221 16.88 10.54 -5.51
C LYS A 221 17.44 11.96 -5.59
N ALA A 222 18.13 12.48 -4.58
CA ALA A 222 18.73 13.82 -4.64
C ALA A 222 19.85 13.93 -5.69
N LYS A 223 20.72 12.91 -5.82
CA LYS A 223 21.80 12.90 -6.81
C LYS A 223 21.29 12.72 -8.24
N GLU A 224 20.28 11.88 -8.42
CA GLU A 224 19.63 11.69 -9.72
C GLU A 224 18.84 12.95 -10.12
N GLN A 225 18.11 13.56 -9.18
CA GLN A 225 17.41 14.82 -9.40
C GLN A 225 18.36 15.98 -9.69
N GLU A 226 19.49 16.13 -8.96
CA GLU A 226 20.51 17.15 -9.30
C GLU A 226 21.09 16.94 -10.69
N THR A 227 21.24 15.68 -11.11
CA THR A 227 21.76 15.36 -12.45
C THR A 227 20.73 15.70 -13.53
N VAL A 228 19.46 15.37 -13.30
CA VAL A 228 18.34 15.69 -14.20
C VAL A 228 18.09 17.20 -14.24
N ASP A 229 18.02 17.87 -13.10
CA ASP A 229 17.84 19.33 -12.99
C ASP A 229 18.98 20.07 -13.67
N ARG A 230 20.23 19.60 -13.53
CA ARG A 230 21.38 20.15 -14.26
C ARG A 230 21.26 19.94 -15.76
N MET A 231 20.83 18.76 -16.22
CA MET A 231 20.60 18.51 -17.65
C MET A 231 19.48 19.38 -18.21
N VAL A 232 18.38 19.53 -17.48
CA VAL A 232 17.26 20.41 -17.84
C VAL A 232 17.70 21.88 -17.87
N TRP A 233 18.49 22.32 -16.90
CA TRP A 233 19.00 23.69 -16.81
C TRP A 233 19.98 24.03 -17.94
N GLU A 234 20.88 23.11 -18.30
CA GLU A 234 21.81 23.29 -19.43
C GLU A 234 21.06 23.22 -20.78
N SER A 235 20.04 22.37 -20.90
CA SER A 235 19.15 22.37 -22.07
C SER A 235 18.34 23.66 -22.17
N PHE A 236 17.89 24.21 -21.04
CA PHE A 236 17.19 25.49 -20.99
C PHE A 236 18.10 26.63 -21.44
N LYS A 237 19.29 26.79 -20.83
CA LYS A 237 20.27 27.82 -21.20
C LYS A 237 20.70 27.79 -22.66
N SER A 238 20.88 26.60 -23.23
CA SER A 238 21.28 26.46 -24.64
C SER A 238 20.15 26.77 -25.63
N THR A 239 18.90 26.76 -25.17
CA THR A 239 17.71 27.07 -25.98
C THR A 239 17.34 28.56 -25.95
N ILE A 240 17.83 29.33 -24.98
CA ILE A 240 17.57 30.77 -24.90
C ILE A 240 18.62 31.54 -25.71
N SER A 241 18.25 31.94 -26.92
CA SER A 241 18.95 33.02 -27.62
C SER A 241 18.37 34.36 -27.17
N PRO A 242 19.18 35.40 -26.90
CA PRO A 242 18.65 36.73 -26.61
C PRO A 242 17.91 37.28 -27.84
N CYS A 243 16.58 37.32 -27.82
CA CYS A 243 15.81 38.15 -28.72
C CYS A 243 15.78 39.57 -28.17
N GLU A 244 16.20 40.55 -28.97
CA GLU A 244 16.45 41.94 -28.56
C GLU A 244 15.19 42.74 -28.18
N ASN A 245 14.01 42.13 -28.02
CA ASN A 245 12.76 42.81 -27.65
C ASN A 245 11.79 41.90 -26.89
N GLY A 246 11.98 41.78 -25.57
CA GLY A 246 10.93 41.35 -24.61
C GLY A 246 10.48 39.89 -24.67
N TYR A 247 10.02 39.38 -23.53
CA TYR A 247 9.55 37.99 -23.38
C TYR A 247 8.17 37.78 -24.02
N GLN A 248 8.06 36.79 -24.91
CA GLN A 248 6.91 35.88 -24.98
C GLN A 248 7.43 34.45 -25.04
#